data_AF-A0A957JJA9-F1
#
_entry.id   AF-A0A957JJA9-F1
#
_cell.length_a   1.000
_cell.length_b   1.000
_cell.length_c   1.000
_cell.angle_alpha   90.00
_cell.angle_beta   90.00
_cell.angle_gamma   90.00
#
_symmetry.space_group_name_H-M   'P 1'
#
loop_
_entity.id
_entity.type
_entity.pdbx_description
1 polymer ?
#
loop_
_entity_poly.entity_id
_entity_poly.type
_entity_poly.pdbx_seq_one_letter_code
_entity_poly.pdbx_strand_id
1 'polypeptide(L)' 'LDGACPIGPWIVTADEIPDPQQLRLRTLVNGQLKQDGHTAHQIFNVATTISIL' A
#
# COMPACT_ATOMS: atom_id res chain seq x y z
N LEU A 1 -6.48 19.93 -2.86
CA LEU A 1 -7.77 19.69 -2.19
C LEU A 1 -7.45 19.18 -0.81
N ASP A 2 -7.82 19.91 0.23
CA ASP A 2 -7.59 19.50 1.61
C ASP A 2 -8.32 18.18 1.88
N GLY A 3 -7.66 17.24 2.56
CA GLY A 3 -8.19 15.91 2.83
C GLY A 3 -8.02 14.87 1.70
N ALA A 4 -7.39 15.23 0.57
CA ALA A 4 -7.20 14.29 -0.55
C ALA A 4 -6.06 13.26 -0.38
N CYS A 5 -5.28 13.35 0.70
CA CYS A 5 -4.17 12.43 1.00
C CYS A 5 -4.31 11.84 2.42
N PRO A 6 -5.30 10.96 2.66
CA PRO A 6 -5.42 10.28 3.95
C PRO A 6 -4.28 9.26 4.14
N ILE A 7 -3.63 9.30 5.31
CA ILE A 7 -2.59 8.35 5.73
C ILE A 7 -2.96 7.87 7.14
N GLY A 8 -2.99 6.55 7.37
CA GLY A 8 -3.30 5.98 8.68
C GLY A 8 -3.98 4.61 8.60
N PRO A 9 -4.53 4.11 9.73
CA PRO A 9 -4.75 4.82 11.01
C PRO A 9 -3.49 5.02 11.88
N TRP A 10 -2.39 4.33 11.57
CA TRP A 10 -1.07 4.48 12.21
C TRP A 10 0.01 3.97 11.26
N ILE A 11 1.27 4.09 11.68
CA ILE A 11 2.43 3.52 10.98
C ILE A 11 2.78 2.19 11.66
N VAL A 12 2.94 1.14 10.87
CA VAL A 12 3.50 -0.15 11.31
C VAL A 12 5.00 -0.18 11.03
N THR A 13 5.77 -0.81 11.92
CA THR A 13 7.23 -0.88 11.77
C THR A 13 7.63 -1.98 10.81
N ALA A 14 8.82 -1.87 10.22
CA ALA A 14 9.29 -2.81 9.20
C ALA A 14 9.45 -4.24 9.73
N ASP A 15 9.70 -4.42 11.03
CA ASP A 15 9.79 -5.75 11.67
C ASP A 15 8.44 -6.46 11.81
N GLU A 16 7.32 -5.74 11.77
CA GLU A 16 5.97 -6.34 11.80
C GLU A 16 5.54 -6.89 10.43
N ILE A 17 6.18 -6.46 9.34
CA ILE A 17 5.89 -6.87 7.96
C ILE A 17 7.13 -7.54 7.34
N PRO A 18 7.23 -8.88 7.37
CA PRO A 18 8.42 -9.59 6.90
C PRO A 18 8.80 -9.32 5.44
N ASP A 19 7.81 -9.10 4.57
CA ASP A 19 8.03 -8.72 3.17
C ASP A 19 7.00 -7.65 2.73
N PRO A 20 7.40 -6.37 2.57
CA PRO A 20 6.49 -5.31 2.14
C PRO A 20 6.04 -5.48 0.67
N GLN A 21 6.67 -6.38 -0.09
CA GLN A 21 6.28 -6.72 -1.46
C GLN A 21 5.21 -7.82 -1.52
N GLN A 22 4.77 -8.38 -0.38
CA GLN A 22 3.76 -9.45 -0.30
C GLN A 22 2.48 -9.04 0.46
N LEU A 23 1.90 -7.89 0.12
CA LEU A 23 0.69 -7.34 0.73
C LEU A 23 -0.46 -7.24 -0.26
N ARG A 24 -1.65 -7.70 0.15
CA ARG A 24 -2.91 -7.48 -0.58
C ARG A 24 -3.57 -6.18 -0.13
N LEU A 25 -4.01 -5.38 -1.10
CA LEU A 25 -4.68 -4.09 -0.89
C LEU A 25 -6.11 -4.17 -1.44
N ARG A 26 -7.09 -3.69 -0.69
CA ARG A 26 -8.49 -3.65 -1.12
C ARG A 26 -9.14 -2.32 -0.78
N THR A 27 -9.93 -1.81 -1.72
CA THR A 27 -10.76 -0.61 -1.52
C THR A 27 -12.22 -1.00 -1.67
N LEU A 28 -13.00 -0.76 -0.61
CA LEU A 28 -14.43 -0.98 -0.59
C LEU A 28 -15.14 0.37 -0.49
N VAL A 29 -16.21 0.54 -1.26
CA VAL A 29 -17.11 1.71 -1.18
C VAL A 29 -18.50 1.20 -0.87
N ASN A 30 -19.04 1.57 0.28
CA ASN A 30 -20.33 1.06 0.79
C ASN A 30 -20.38 -0.48 0.81
N GLY A 31 -19.28 -1.12 1.23
CA GLY A 31 -19.15 -2.58 1.25
C GLY A 31 -18.93 -3.25 -0.11
N GLN A 32 -18.99 -2.50 -1.22
CA GLN A 32 -18.74 -3.04 -2.56
C GLN A 32 -17.27 -2.91 -2.93
N LEU A 33 -16.67 -4.01 -3.39
CA LEU A 33 -15.29 -4.02 -3.88
C LEU A 33 -15.15 -3.12 -5.12
N LYS A 34 -14.22 -2.17 -5.07
CA LYS A 34 -13.86 -1.31 -6.22
C LYS A 34 -12.45 -1.58 -6.72
N GLN A 35 -11.54 -1.94 -5.83
CA GLN A 35 -10.16 -2.28 -6.17
C GLN A 35 -9.68 -3.44 -5.31
N ASP A 36 -8.90 -4.33 -5.93
CA ASP A 36 -8.25 -5.47 -5.30
C ASP A 36 -6.90 -5.69 -5.99
N GLY A 37 -5.82 -5.53 -5.24
CA GLY A 37 -4.47 -5.50 -5.78
C GLY A 37 -3.48 -6.18 -4.85
N HIS A 38 -2.28 -6.41 -5.36
CA HIS A 38 -1.19 -7.01 -4.60
C HIS A 38 0.10 -6.26 -4.89
N THR A 39 0.90 -5.98 -3.85
CA THR A 39 2.16 -5.25 -4.01
C THR A 39 3.13 -6.00 -4.92
N ALA A 40 3.11 -7.33 -4.98
CA ALA A 40 3.95 -8.11 -5.91
C ALA A 40 3.75 -7.73 -7.40
N HIS A 41 2.67 -7.04 -7.75
CA HIS A 41 2.40 -6.56 -9.11
C HIS A 41 2.90 -5.12 -9.37
N GLN A 42 3.53 -4.46 -8.40
CA GLN A 42 4.14 -3.15 -8.63
C GLN A 42 5.24 -3.27 -9.70
N ILE A 43 5.19 -2.38 -10.71
CA ILE A 43 6.20 -2.31 -11.77
C ILE A 43 7.58 -1.95 -11.19
N PHE A 44 7.61 -1.06 -10.20
CA PHE A 44 8.77 -0.74 -9.39
C PHE A 44 8.49 -1.14 -7.95
N ASN A 45 9.25 -2.11 -7.44
CA ASN A 45 9.11 -2.60 -6.08
C ASN A 45 9.51 -1.52 -5.06
N VAL A 46 9.18 -1.72 -3.78
CA VAL A 46 9.43 -0.72 -2.72
C VAL A 46 10.91 -0.32 -2.65
N ALA A 47 11.82 -1.29 -2.74
CA ALA A 47 13.28 -1.03 -2.71
C ALA A 47 13.74 -0.20 -3.91
N THR A 48 13.22 -0.48 -5.11
CA THR A 48 13.51 0.27 -6.32
C THR A 48 13.00 1.71 -6.23
N THR A 49 11.78 1.92 -5.70
CA THR A 49 11.25 3.27 -5.47
C THR A 49 12.14 4.06 -4.52
N ILE A 50 12.61 3.47 -3.41
CA ILE A 50 13.54 4.11 -2.48
C ILE A 50 14.88 4.42 -3.14
N SER A 51 15.39 3.51 -3.98
CA SER A 51 16.71 3.67 -4.60
C SER A 51 16.78 4.78 -5.64
N ILE A 52 15.64 5.20 -6.22
CA ILE A 52 15.60 6.13 -7.35
C ILE A 52 15.19 7.55 -6.91
N LEU A 53 14.43 7.68 -5.82
CA LEU A 53 14.02 8.96 -5.24
C LEU A 53 15.12 9.52 -4.32
#